data_AF-A0A7V5SHH9-F1
#
_entry.id   AF-A0A7V5SHH9-F1
#
_cell.length_a   1.000
_cell.length_b   1.000
_cell.length_c   1.000
_cell.angle_alpha   90.00
_cell.angle_beta   90.00
_cell.angle_gamma   90.00
#
_symmetry.space_group_name_H-M   'P 1'
#
loop_
_entity.id
_entity.type
_entity.pdbx_description
1 polymer ?
#
loop_
_entity_poly.entity_id
_entity_poly.type
_entity_poly.pdbx_seq_one_letter_code
_entity_poly.pdbx_strand_id
1 'polypeptide(L)'
;IPVVALAQLNRSVESRADKRPMLADLRESGSLEQDADVVIFVHRPEMYGITTYDDGTPTEGTAEIIVGKQRNGPVGEVRLAYLRDFARFENLAIHYPEPPPPPYEEDTPF
;
A
#
# COMPACT_ATOMS: atom_id res chain seq x y z
N ILE A 1 -11.82 -24.06 0.33
CA ILE A 1 -10.93 -23.53 1.39
C ILE A 1 -9.95 -22.59 0.70
N PRO A 2 -9.80 -21.32 1.12
CA PRO A 2 -8.78 -20.44 0.55
C PRO A 2 -7.39 -20.87 1.02
N VAL A 3 -6.44 -20.95 0.09
CA VAL A 3 -5.03 -21.25 0.37
C VAL A 3 -4.20 -20.01 0.08
N VAL A 4 -3.39 -19.60 1.05
CA VAL A 4 -2.47 -18.47 0.92
C VAL A 4 -1.05 -19.00 0.95
N ALA A 5 -0.29 -18.67 -0.09
CA ALA A 5 1.14 -18.94 -0.18
C ALA A 5 1.92 -17.63 -0.24
N LEU A 6 3.09 -17.60 0.38
CA LEU A 6 4.03 -16.48 0.27
C LEU A 6 5.12 -16.86 -0.72
N ALA A 7 5.42 -15.94 -1.64
CA ALA A 7 6.52 -16.08 -2.57
C ALA A 7 7.43 -14.86 -2.45
N GLN A 8 8.74 -15.10 -2.49
CA GLN A 8 9.73 -14.05 -2.58
C GLN A 8 9.87 -13.62 -4.05
N LEU A 9 10.01 -12.31 -4.29
CA LEU A 9 10.23 -11.75 -5.62
C LEU A 9 11.71 -11.85 -6.02
N ASN A 10 11.96 -11.85 -7.33
CA ASN A 10 13.30 -11.63 -7.85
C ASN A 10 13.81 -10.23 -7.45
N ARG A 11 15.11 -10.14 -7.10
CA ARG A 11 15.80 -8.88 -6.81
C ARG A 11 15.87 -7.92 -8.01
N SER A 12 15.54 -8.36 -9.22
CA SER A 12 15.40 -7.50 -10.40
C SER A 12 14.44 -6.32 -10.19
N VAL A 13 13.47 -6.44 -9.27
CA VAL A 13 12.62 -5.31 -8.87
C VAL A 13 13.44 -4.12 -8.34
N GLU A 14 14.56 -4.40 -7.65
CA GLU A 14 15.41 -3.40 -7.02
C GLU A 14 16.28 -2.64 -8.03
N SER A 15 16.39 -3.07 -9.29
CA SER A 15 17.14 -2.32 -10.32
C SER A 15 16.27 -1.33 -11.09
N ARG A 16 14.92 -1.48 -11.04
CA ARG A 16 13.97 -0.62 -11.75
C ARG A 16 13.79 0.75 -11.08
N ALA A 17 13.38 1.76 -11.84
CA ALA A 17 13.16 3.11 -11.31
C ALA A 17 11.97 3.18 -10.34
N ASP A 18 10.82 2.59 -10.69
CA ASP A 18 9.60 2.68 -9.86
C ASP A 18 9.58 1.72 -8.66
N LYS A 19 10.51 0.73 -8.63
CA LYS A 19 10.66 -0.30 -7.56
C LYS A 19 9.35 -1.02 -7.19
N ARG A 20 8.31 -0.91 -8.02
CA ARG A 20 6.97 -1.44 -7.79
C ARG A 20 6.91 -2.88 -8.30
N PRO A 21 6.55 -3.87 -7.46
CA PRO A 21 6.41 -5.25 -7.90
C PRO A 21 5.40 -5.43 -9.04
N MET A 22 5.73 -6.32 -9.97
CA MET A 22 4.85 -6.74 -11.06
C MET A 22 4.83 -8.26 -11.20
N LEU A 23 3.85 -8.80 -11.93
CA LEU A 23 3.70 -10.24 -12.16
C LEU A 23 4.98 -10.90 -12.70
N ALA A 24 5.73 -10.21 -13.57
CA ALA A 24 6.98 -10.71 -14.12
C ALA A 24 8.06 -10.97 -13.05
N ASP A 25 7.98 -10.33 -11.86
CA ASP A 25 8.91 -10.58 -10.76
C ASP A 25 8.65 -11.92 -10.04
N LEU A 26 7.52 -12.58 -10.32
CA LEU A 26 7.18 -13.94 -9.87
C LEU A 26 7.62 -15.03 -10.85
N ARG A 27 8.26 -14.67 -11.96
CA ARG A 27 8.58 -15.61 -13.04
C ARG A 27 9.52 -16.75 -12.60
N GLU A 28 10.38 -16.51 -11.61
CA GLU A 28 11.24 -17.55 -11.02
C GLU A 28 10.48 -18.47 -10.06
N SER A 29 9.28 -18.10 -9.65
CA SER A 29 8.41 -18.86 -8.74
C SER A 29 7.64 -19.99 -9.43
N GLY A 30 7.98 -20.30 -10.69
CA GLY A 30 7.38 -21.39 -11.47
C GLY A 30 5.97 -21.05 -11.96
N SER A 31 5.00 -21.92 -11.68
CA SER A 31 3.62 -21.80 -12.18
C SER A 31 2.73 -20.89 -11.34
N LEU A 32 3.21 -20.36 -10.21
CA LEU A 32 2.40 -19.57 -9.27
C LEU A 32 1.73 -18.35 -9.92
N GLU A 33 2.42 -17.67 -10.84
CA GLU A 33 1.85 -16.55 -11.60
C GLU A 33 0.60 -16.97 -12.39
N GLN A 34 0.61 -18.17 -12.96
CA GLN A 34 -0.46 -18.69 -13.81
C GLN A 34 -1.58 -19.34 -13.00
N ASP A 35 -1.22 -20.10 -11.97
CA ASP A 35 -2.16 -20.93 -11.21
C ASP A 35 -2.95 -20.15 -10.15
N ALA A 36 -2.37 -19.08 -9.59
CA ALA A 36 -3.05 -18.28 -8.57
C ALA A 36 -4.29 -17.58 -9.12
N ASP A 37 -5.40 -17.62 -8.38
CA ASP A 37 -6.59 -16.83 -8.67
C ASP A 37 -6.38 -15.35 -8.34
N VAL A 38 -5.63 -15.07 -7.27
CA VAL A 38 -5.32 -13.73 -6.78
C VAL A 38 -3.82 -13.63 -6.52
N VAL A 39 -3.20 -12.55 -7.00
CA VAL A 39 -1.81 -12.21 -6.67
C VAL A 39 -1.80 -10.83 -6.01
N ILE A 40 -1.25 -10.78 -4.80
CA ILE A 40 -1.16 -9.57 -4.00
C ILE A 40 0.32 -9.30 -3.73
N PHE A 41 0.77 -8.08 -4.04
CA PHE A 41 2.08 -7.59 -3.70
C PHE A 41 2.02 -6.61 -2.53
N VAL A 42 3.06 -6.62 -1.72
CA VAL A 42 3.28 -5.64 -0.66
C VAL A 42 4.43 -4.74 -1.10
N HIS A 43 4.19 -3.44 -1.17
CA HIS A 43 5.19 -2.44 -1.52
C HIS A 43 5.27 -1.36 -0.44
N ARG A 44 6.50 -0.99 -0.05
CA ARG A 44 6.77 0.08 0.93
C ARG A 44 7.67 1.11 0.27
N PRO A 45 7.12 2.17 -0.33
CA PRO A 45 7.91 3.16 -1.07
C PRO A 45 9.01 3.81 -0.22
N GLU A 46 8.72 4.07 1.06
CA GLU A 46 9.67 4.63 2.03
C GLU A 46 10.95 3.80 2.19
N MET A 47 10.90 2.47 2.00
CA MET A 47 12.07 1.59 2.08
C MET A 47 13.02 1.76 0.88
N TYR A 48 12.51 2.33 -0.22
CA TYR A 48 13.26 2.59 -1.44
C TYR A 48 13.65 4.07 -1.60
N GLY A 49 13.43 4.89 -0.57
CA GLY A 49 13.71 6.33 -0.61
C GLY A 49 12.69 7.15 -1.40
N ILE A 50 11.54 6.56 -1.75
CA ILE A 50 10.43 7.27 -2.40
C ILE A 50 9.61 7.94 -1.30
N THR A 51 9.62 9.27 -1.25
CA THR A 51 9.03 10.07 -0.16
C THR A 51 7.62 10.58 -0.43
N THR A 52 7.20 10.58 -1.70
CA THR A 52 5.91 11.12 -2.15
C THR A 52 5.29 10.18 -3.17
N TYR A 53 3.97 10.01 -3.08
CA TYR A 53 3.16 9.37 -4.13
C TYR A 53 2.92 10.31 -5.30
N ASP A 54 2.37 9.78 -6.40
CA ASP A 54 2.05 10.55 -7.62
C ASP A 54 1.03 11.67 -7.39
N ASP A 55 0.18 11.54 -6.36
CA ASP A 55 -0.79 12.55 -5.93
C ASP A 55 -0.19 13.60 -4.96
N GLY A 56 1.12 13.53 -4.70
CA GLY A 56 1.84 14.44 -3.81
C GLY A 56 1.71 14.11 -2.33
N THR A 57 0.98 13.07 -1.94
CA THR A 57 0.86 12.67 -0.53
C THR A 57 2.15 12.00 -0.01
N PRO A 58 2.50 12.15 1.28
CA PRO A 58 3.68 11.51 1.85
C PRO A 58 3.56 9.98 1.89
N THR A 59 4.68 9.29 1.67
CA THR A 59 4.76 7.82 1.77
C THR A 59 5.14 7.32 3.16
N GLU A 60 5.56 8.21 4.06
CA GLU A 60 6.02 7.87 5.39
C GLU A 60 4.93 7.15 6.19
N GLY A 61 5.30 6.02 6.80
CA GLY A 61 4.37 5.24 7.63
C GLY A 61 3.25 4.59 6.83
N THR A 62 3.38 4.47 5.51
CA THR A 62 2.38 3.84 4.65
C THR A 62 2.96 2.66 3.87
N ALA A 63 2.07 1.78 3.43
CA ALA A 63 2.39 0.68 2.52
C ALA A 63 1.28 0.53 1.48
N GLU A 64 1.65 0.08 0.28
CA GLU A 64 0.72 -0.23 -0.79
C GLU A 64 0.51 -1.75 -0.87
N ILE A 65 -0.75 -2.14 -0.87
CA ILE A 65 -1.18 -3.49 -1.22
C ILE A 65 -1.69 -3.46 -2.65
N ILE A 66 -1.00 -4.16 -3.54
CA ILE A 66 -1.26 -4.14 -4.98
C ILE A 66 -1.86 -5.48 -5.38
N VAL A 67 -3.11 -5.49 -5.81
CA VAL A 67 -3.76 -6.65 -6.42
C VAL A 67 -3.36 -6.71 -7.89
N GLY A 68 -2.27 -7.41 -8.19
CA GLY A 68 -1.73 -7.54 -9.55
C GLY A 68 -2.47 -8.54 -10.43
N LYS A 69 -3.19 -9.49 -9.83
CA LYS A 69 -4.07 -10.45 -10.53
C LYS A 69 -5.30 -10.73 -9.69
N GLN A 70 -6.46 -10.78 -10.34
CA GLN A 70 -7.74 -11.17 -9.75
C GLN A 70 -8.57 -11.83 -10.85
N ARG A 71 -8.69 -13.16 -10.84
CA ARG A 71 -9.34 -13.91 -11.95
C ARG A 71 -10.80 -13.51 -12.15
N ASN A 72 -11.50 -13.17 -11.06
CA ASN A 72 -12.95 -12.92 -11.05
C ASN A 72 -13.31 -11.50 -10.58
N GLY A 73 -12.46 -10.50 -10.84
CA GLY A 73 -12.70 -9.15 -10.35
C GLY A 73 -11.64 -8.14 -10.77
N PRO A 74 -11.76 -6.89 -10.28
CA PRO A 74 -10.81 -5.85 -10.62
C PRO A 74 -9.45 -6.06 -9.94
N VAL A 75 -8.43 -5.61 -10.64
CA VAL A 75 -7.08 -5.33 -10.09
C VAL A 75 -7.04 -3.88 -9.59
N GLY A 76 -6.05 -3.56 -8.77
CA GLY A 76 -5.89 -2.21 -8.23
C GLY A 76 -4.97 -2.18 -7.03
N GLU A 77 -4.94 -1.04 -6.37
CA GLU A 77 -4.06 -0.79 -5.23
C GLU A 77 -4.82 -0.10 -4.09
N VAL A 78 -4.38 -0.38 -2.87
CA VAL A 78 -4.89 0.27 -1.67
C VAL A 78 -3.73 0.65 -0.76
N ARG A 79 -3.76 1.86 -0.22
CA ARG A 79 -2.80 2.34 0.77
C ARG A 79 -3.26 2.00 2.17
N LEU A 80 -2.35 1.45 2.97
CA LEU A 80 -2.54 1.09 4.36
C LEU A 80 -1.54 1.87 5.23
N ALA A 81 -1.89 2.07 6.50
CA ALA A 81 -0.94 2.52 7.50
C ALA A 81 0.00 1.34 7.86
N TYR A 82 1.30 1.62 7.96
CA TYR A 82 2.31 0.64 8.35
C TYR A 82 2.98 1.05 9.66
N LEU A 83 2.68 0.32 10.72
CA LEU A 83 3.27 0.52 12.05
C LEU A 83 4.59 -0.24 12.13
N ARG A 84 5.70 0.46 11.87
CA ARG A 84 7.05 -0.12 11.77
C ARG A 84 7.45 -0.94 13.00
N ASP A 85 7.15 -0.45 14.19
CA ASP A 85 7.53 -1.09 15.47
C ASP A 85 6.87 -2.45 15.68
N PHE A 86 5.77 -2.72 14.98
CA PHE A 86 4.97 -3.95 15.12
C PHE A 86 4.90 -4.77 13.84
N ALA A 87 5.55 -4.31 12.75
CA ALA A 87 5.41 -4.86 11.41
C ALA A 87 3.94 -5.08 11.00
N ARG A 88 3.06 -4.14 11.38
CA ARG A 88 1.60 -4.29 11.29
C ARG A 88 1.00 -3.35 10.25
N PHE A 89 0.07 -3.87 9.45
CA PHE A 89 -0.70 -3.12 8.48
C PHE A 89 -2.08 -2.82 9.05
N GLU A 90 -2.48 -1.56 9.04
CA GLU A 90 -3.78 -1.09 9.51
C GLU A 90 -4.51 -0.35 8.39
N ASN A 91 -5.84 -0.31 8.49
CA ASN A 91 -6.61 0.55 7.62
C ASN A 91 -6.11 1.98 7.79
N LEU A 92 -5.74 2.62 6.68
CA LEU A 92 -5.34 4.01 6.71
C LEU A 92 -6.57 4.81 7.15
N ALA A 93 -6.52 5.33 8.38
CA ALA A 93 -7.57 6.21 8.86
C ALA A 93 -7.60 7.42 7.92
N ILE A 94 -8.69 7.57 7.17
CA ILE A 94 -8.95 8.80 6.43
C ILE A 94 -9.05 9.88 7.50
N HIS A 95 -8.01 10.70 7.66
CA HIS A 95 -8.08 11.89 8.48
C HIS A 95 -9.15 12.78 7.83
N TYR A 96 -10.38 12.74 8.35
CA TYR A 96 -11.31 13.83 8.13
C TYR A 96 -10.64 15.03 8.80
N PRO A 97 -10.25 16.09 8.07
CA PRO A 97 -9.85 17.31 8.74
C PRO A 97 -11.03 17.69 9.64
N GLU A 98 -10.79 17.76 10.96
CA GLU A 98 -11.81 18.30 11.83
C GLU A 98 -12.10 19.72 11.32
N PRO A 99 -13.37 20.09 11.11
CA PRO A 99 -13.68 21.46 10.78
C PRO A 99 -13.08 22.35 11.87
N PRO A 100 -12.54 23.53 11.51
CA PRO A 100 -11.99 24.43 12.51
C PRO A 100 -13.04 24.65 13.61
N PRO A 101 -12.61 24.69 14.88
CA PRO A 101 -13.55 24.95 15.96
C PRO A 101 -14.31 26.24 15.64
N PRO A 102 -15.62 26.30 15.94
CA PRO A 102 -16.38 27.53 15.75
C PRO A 102 -15.65 28.67 16.48
N PRO A 103 -15.65 29.89 15.93
CA PRO A 103 -15.05 31.02 16.60
C PRO A 103 -15.67 31.14 18.01
N TYR A 104 -14.83 31.28 19.03
CA TYR A 104 -15.29 31.56 20.38
C TYR A 104 -16.18 32.80 20.31
N GLU A 105 -17.45 32.67 20.69
CA GLU A 105 -18.31 33.84 20.88
C GLU A 105 -17.66 34.66 21.99
N GLU A 106 -17.12 35.82 21.65
CA GLU A 106 -16.63 36.77 22.64
C GLU A 106 -17.79 37.04 23.60
N ASP A 107 -17.63 36.62 24.86
CA ASP A 107 -18.57 36.88 25.95
C ASP A 107 -18.98 38.36 25.87
N THR A 108 -20.20 38.63 25.41
CA THR A 108 -20.76 39.97 25.48
C THR A 108 -20.95 40.27 26.95
N PRO A 109 -20.25 41.28 27.51
CA PRO A 109 -20.44 41.61 28.91
C PRO A 109 -21.87 42.14 29.08
N PHE A 110 -22.60 41.52 30.01
CA PHE A 110 -23.95 41.90 30.46
C PHE A 110 -24.05 43.38 30.82
#